data_AF-A0A418V6F8-F1
#
_entry.id   AF-A0A418V6F8-F1
#
_cell.length_a   1.000
_cell.length_b   1.000
_cell.length_c   1.000
_cell.angle_alpha   90.00
_cell.angle_beta   90.00
_cell.angle_gamma   90.00
#
_symmetry.space_group_name_H-M   'P 1'
#
loop_
_entity.id
_entity.type
_entity.pdbx_description
1 polymer ?
#
loop_
_entity_poly.entity_id
_entity_poly.type
_entity_poly.pdbx_seq_one_letter_code
_entity_poly.pdbx_strand_id
1 'polypeptide(L)'
;MRVFAIADLHLSTVTPKPMTIFGPQWAGHPQAIWEEWRRTVHEDDVVLLPGDLSWAMRLPDALVDLSLLSALPGKKVLLRGNHDYWWPTAAKLRAALPADQHAIVNDAMRLGNVVIAGSRGWVTPGHDPLNAEDDRLLAREAERLKLSLQAARQLRQPGDHFILMLHYPPATPPYPANPLLSVIADARPDMVIFGHLHGVSPERVMTHVNGIPAHLVAADALRFKPKLLLDTGDVAAS
;
A
#
# COMPACT_ATOMS: atom_id res chain seq x y z
N MET A 1 -8.00 -6.92 16.81
CA MET A 1 -7.30 -5.78 16.15
C MET A 1 -7.86 -5.65 14.75
N ARG A 2 -8.22 -4.45 14.29
CA ARG A 2 -8.73 -4.28 12.92
C ARG A 2 -7.63 -3.74 12.02
N VAL A 3 -7.62 -4.20 10.78
CA VAL A 3 -6.67 -3.79 9.75
C VAL A 3 -7.44 -3.11 8.62
N PHE A 4 -7.13 -1.84 8.41
CA PHE A 4 -7.64 -1.02 7.33
C PHE A 4 -6.57 -0.79 6.27
N ALA A 5 -6.97 -0.32 5.09
CA ALA A 5 -6.06 0.18 4.09
C ALA A 5 -6.62 1.37 3.31
N ILE A 6 -5.71 2.25 2.91
CA ILE A 6 -5.94 3.33 1.96
C ILE A 6 -4.59 3.75 1.35
N ALA A 7 -4.55 4.00 0.06
CA ALA A 7 -3.37 4.39 -0.70
C ALA A 7 -3.60 5.74 -1.38
N ASP A 8 -2.56 6.28 -2.00
CA ASP A 8 -2.69 7.39 -2.94
C ASP A 8 -3.31 8.65 -2.31
N LEU A 9 -2.88 8.98 -1.08
CA LEU A 9 -3.37 10.16 -0.35
C LEU A 9 -2.97 11.46 -1.05
N HIS A 10 -1.86 11.44 -1.79
CA HIS A 10 -1.39 12.56 -2.61
C HIS A 10 -1.40 13.91 -1.87
N LEU A 11 -0.91 13.91 -0.63
CA LEU A 11 -0.82 15.11 0.18
C LEU A 11 0.21 16.07 -0.41
N SER A 12 -0.01 17.36 -0.26
CA SER A 12 0.86 18.39 -0.85
C SER A 12 0.89 19.67 -0.01
N THR A 13 1.02 19.52 1.31
CA THR A 13 0.87 20.65 2.26
C THR A 13 1.92 21.74 2.04
N VAL A 14 3.17 21.36 1.77
CA VAL A 14 4.28 22.32 1.61
C VAL A 14 4.27 22.99 0.23
N THR A 15 4.12 22.18 -0.82
CA THR A 15 4.10 22.64 -2.22
C THR A 15 2.80 22.18 -2.85
N PRO A 16 1.77 23.05 -2.91
CA PRO A 16 0.45 22.67 -3.39
C PRO A 16 0.50 22.07 -4.79
N LYS A 17 -0.01 20.85 -4.92
CA LYS A 17 -0.24 20.20 -6.20
C LYS A 17 -1.68 19.71 -6.25
N PRO A 18 -2.59 20.45 -6.91
CA PRO A 18 -4.01 20.15 -6.86
C PRO A 18 -4.29 18.83 -7.58
N MET A 19 -4.92 17.89 -6.87
CA MET A 19 -5.35 16.62 -7.45
C MET A 19 -6.60 16.76 -8.33
N THR A 20 -7.26 17.93 -8.32
CA THR A 20 -8.43 18.22 -9.16
C THR A 20 -8.14 18.15 -10.66
N ILE A 21 -6.87 18.19 -11.08
CA ILE A 21 -6.47 17.93 -12.47
C ILE A 21 -6.80 16.50 -12.92
N PHE A 22 -6.91 15.55 -11.98
CA PHE A 22 -7.30 14.17 -12.21
C PHE A 22 -8.81 13.94 -12.06
N GLY A 23 -9.55 15.01 -11.77
CA GLY A 23 -11.01 15.02 -11.72
C GLY A 23 -11.58 15.81 -10.52
N PRO A 24 -12.80 16.33 -10.63
CA PRO A 24 -13.41 17.19 -9.63
C PRO A 24 -13.65 16.50 -8.28
N GLN A 25 -13.71 15.16 -8.25
CA GLN A 25 -13.87 14.38 -7.03
C GLN A 25 -12.72 14.57 -6.02
N TRP A 26 -11.56 15.04 -6.48
CA TRP A 26 -10.40 15.33 -5.62
C TRP A 26 -10.48 16.69 -4.92
N ALA A 27 -11.51 17.49 -5.16
CA ALA A 27 -11.68 18.76 -4.47
C ALA A 27 -11.83 18.54 -2.95
N GLY A 28 -10.92 19.11 -2.16
CA GLY A 28 -10.93 18.95 -0.69
C GLY A 28 -10.57 17.54 -0.22
N HIS A 29 -9.88 16.74 -1.05
CA HIS A 29 -9.59 15.35 -0.72
C HIS A 29 -8.84 15.13 0.60
N PRO A 30 -7.88 15.98 1.05
CA PRO A 30 -7.22 15.73 2.32
C PRO A 30 -8.23 15.79 3.48
N GLN A 31 -9.11 16.80 3.49
CA GLN A 31 -10.15 16.94 4.50
C GLN A 31 -11.13 15.75 4.49
N ALA A 32 -11.56 15.31 3.31
CA ALA A 32 -12.42 14.13 3.18
C ALA A 32 -11.76 12.87 3.77
N ILE A 33 -10.46 12.66 3.50
CA ILE A 33 -9.68 11.57 4.10
C ILE A 33 -9.66 11.71 5.62
N TRP A 34 -9.35 12.89 6.16
CA TRP A 34 -9.26 13.14 7.59
C TRP A 34 -10.57 12.86 8.33
N GLU A 35 -11.69 13.28 7.76
CA GLU A 35 -13.02 13.09 8.33
C GLU A 35 -13.42 11.61 8.31
N GLU A 36 -13.30 10.94 7.17
CA GLU A 36 -13.63 9.52 7.06
C GLU A 36 -12.71 8.63 7.89
N TRP A 37 -11.41 8.97 7.98
CA TRP A 37 -10.46 8.24 8.81
C TRP A 37 -10.85 8.33 10.29
N ARG A 38 -11.10 9.54 10.82
CA ARG A 38 -11.51 9.72 12.24
C ARG A 38 -12.85 9.05 12.55
N ARG A 39 -13.74 8.93 11.57
CA ARG A 39 -15.03 8.25 11.73
C ARG A 39 -14.91 6.73 11.80
N THR A 40 -13.84 6.15 11.25
CA THR A 40 -13.74 4.70 10.98
C THR A 40 -12.67 3.99 11.78
N VAL A 41 -11.50 4.61 11.92
CA VAL A 41 -10.31 4.03 12.55
C VAL A 41 -10.22 4.47 14.01
N HIS A 42 -9.81 3.54 14.88
CA HIS A 42 -9.54 3.75 16.29
C HIS A 42 -8.05 3.54 16.60
N GLU A 43 -7.60 3.96 17.79
CA GLU A 43 -6.17 3.99 18.15
C GLU A 43 -5.48 2.61 18.09
N ASP A 44 -6.22 1.55 18.41
CA ASP A 44 -5.69 0.17 18.41
C ASP A 44 -5.71 -0.50 17.03
N ASP A 45 -6.24 0.16 16.01
CA ASP A 45 -6.27 -0.36 14.66
C ASP A 45 -4.93 -0.16 13.94
N VAL A 46 -4.77 -0.87 12.83
CA VAL A 46 -3.65 -0.70 11.91
C VAL A 46 -4.19 -0.20 10.57
N VAL A 47 -3.52 0.76 9.96
CA VAL A 47 -3.83 1.25 8.61
C VAL A 47 -2.62 1.03 7.69
N LEU A 48 -2.86 0.23 6.66
CA LEU A 48 -1.89 -0.08 5.62
C LEU A 48 -1.95 0.99 4.52
N LEU A 49 -0.79 1.51 4.15
CA LEU A 49 -0.62 2.67 3.27
C LEU A 49 0.27 2.29 2.08
N PRO A 50 -0.29 1.66 1.03
CA PRO A 50 0.50 1.14 -0.08
C PRO A 50 0.88 2.22 -1.11
N GLY A 51 1.59 3.26 -0.67
CA GLY A 51 2.26 4.24 -1.51
C GLY A 51 1.45 5.49 -1.88
N ASP A 52 2.19 6.44 -2.47
CA ASP A 52 1.75 7.74 -2.99
C ASP A 52 1.06 8.60 -1.92
N LEU A 53 1.77 8.76 -0.81
CA LEU A 53 1.27 9.47 0.36
C LEU A 53 1.44 10.98 0.23
N SER A 54 2.55 11.42 -0.37
CA SER A 54 2.90 12.83 -0.51
C SER A 54 3.57 13.13 -1.84
N TRP A 55 3.20 14.27 -2.42
CA TRP A 55 3.85 14.88 -3.60
C TRP A 55 5.18 15.57 -3.29
N ALA A 56 5.59 15.61 -2.02
CA ALA A 56 6.87 16.17 -1.64
C ALA A 56 8.02 15.49 -2.40
N MET A 57 8.99 16.30 -2.86
CA MET A 57 10.16 15.77 -3.56
C MET A 57 11.28 15.35 -2.60
N ARG A 58 11.21 15.78 -1.33
CA ARG A 58 12.26 15.58 -0.33
C ARG A 58 11.65 15.19 1.01
N LEU A 59 12.35 14.35 1.77
CA LEU A 59 11.88 13.86 3.06
C LEU A 59 11.43 14.96 4.04
N PRO A 60 12.15 16.08 4.23
CA PRO A 60 11.71 17.12 5.18
C PRO A 60 10.31 17.69 4.86
N ASP A 61 10.01 17.86 3.58
CA ASP A 61 8.71 18.38 3.15
C ASP A 61 7.62 17.31 3.31
N ALA A 62 7.95 16.04 3.01
CA ALA A 62 7.05 14.90 3.23
C ALA A 62 6.74 14.68 4.72
N LEU A 63 7.69 14.95 5.61
CA LEU A 63 7.50 14.82 7.06
C LEU A 63 6.41 15.77 7.59
N VAL A 64 6.12 16.88 6.91
CA VAL A 64 4.98 17.74 7.25
C VAL A 64 3.66 16.99 7.02
N ASP A 65 3.50 16.37 5.85
CA ASP A 65 2.33 15.56 5.52
C ASP A 65 2.23 14.31 6.43
N LEU A 66 3.34 13.63 6.69
CA LEU A 66 3.38 12.46 7.57
C LEU A 66 3.10 12.82 9.02
N SER A 67 3.46 14.02 9.48
CA SER A 67 3.10 14.48 10.83
C SER A 67 1.60 14.76 10.97
N LEU A 68 0.95 15.30 9.92
CA LEU A 68 -0.50 15.44 9.89
C LEU A 68 -1.20 14.08 9.92
N LEU A 69 -0.65 13.09 9.20
CA LEU A 69 -1.14 11.72 9.20
C LEU A 69 -0.96 11.04 10.57
N SER A 70 0.12 11.35 11.30
CA SER A 70 0.37 10.85 12.67
C SER A 70 -0.69 11.35 13.67
N ALA A 71 -1.34 12.49 13.41
CA ALA A 71 -2.43 13.02 14.24
C ALA A 71 -3.80 12.32 14.01
N LEU A 72 -3.87 11.32 13.15
CA LEU A 72 -5.04 10.46 12.98
C LEU A 72 -4.90 9.18 13.82
N PRO A 73 -6.00 8.53 14.21
CA PRO A 73 -5.94 7.29 15.00
C PRO A 73 -5.33 6.12 14.22
N GLY A 74 -4.79 5.16 14.96
CA GLY A 74 -4.30 3.86 14.48
C GLY A 74 -2.80 3.87 14.17
N LYS A 75 -2.17 2.69 14.13
CA LYS A 75 -0.77 2.53 13.71
C LYS A 75 -0.67 2.48 12.19
N LYS A 76 0.33 3.12 11.58
CA LYS A 76 0.44 3.20 10.12
C LYS A 76 1.58 2.32 9.63
N VAL A 77 1.31 1.53 8.59
CA VAL A 77 2.33 0.72 7.91
C VAL A 77 2.45 1.20 6.48
N LEU A 78 3.58 1.82 6.16
CA LEU A 78 3.84 2.53 4.92
C LEU A 78 4.60 1.64 3.94
N LEU A 79 4.22 1.73 2.68
CA LEU A 79 4.99 1.25 1.55
C LEU A 79 5.26 2.43 0.60
N ARG A 80 6.34 2.34 -0.16
CA ARG A 80 6.71 3.34 -1.16
C ARG A 80 5.85 3.22 -2.43
N GLY A 81 5.27 4.33 -2.88
CA GLY A 81 4.67 4.47 -4.21
C GLY A 81 5.59 5.11 -5.25
N ASN A 82 5.07 5.37 -6.45
CA ASN A 82 5.85 5.97 -7.54
C ASN A 82 6.03 7.49 -7.46
N HIS A 83 5.15 8.19 -6.76
CA HIS A 83 5.23 9.62 -6.49
C HIS A 83 5.91 9.96 -5.17
N ASP A 84 6.22 8.96 -4.35
CA ASP A 84 7.05 9.12 -3.14
C ASP A 84 8.55 9.28 -3.49
N TYR A 85 8.89 10.36 -4.20
CA TYR A 85 10.27 10.73 -4.55
C TYR A 85 11.10 11.07 -3.31
N TRP A 86 10.43 11.53 -2.25
CA TRP A 86 11.01 11.86 -0.96
C TRP A 86 11.61 10.67 -0.19
N TRP A 87 11.29 9.43 -0.59
CA TRP A 87 11.61 8.20 0.12
C TRP A 87 13.11 7.79 0.03
N PRO A 88 13.89 7.88 1.11
CA PRO A 88 15.33 7.61 1.10
C PRO A 88 15.65 6.12 1.37
N THR A 89 16.86 5.82 1.83
CA THR A 89 17.24 4.49 2.35
C THR A 89 16.42 4.13 3.59
N ALA A 90 16.24 2.82 3.84
CA ALA A 90 15.44 2.31 4.95
C ALA A 90 15.86 2.89 6.32
N ALA A 91 17.17 2.92 6.61
CA ALA A 91 17.69 3.43 7.88
C ALA A 91 17.36 4.92 8.08
N LYS A 92 17.59 5.75 7.04
CA LYS A 92 17.30 7.19 7.12
C LYS A 92 15.79 7.44 7.27
N LEU A 93 14.96 6.68 6.56
CA LEU A 93 13.52 6.81 6.66
C LEU A 93 13.03 6.45 8.07
N ARG A 94 13.38 5.27 8.57
CA ARG A 94 12.94 4.77 9.88
C ARG A 94 13.36 5.68 11.03
N ALA A 95 14.54 6.29 10.94
CA ALA A 95 15.00 7.25 11.94
C ALA A 95 14.22 8.57 11.95
N ALA A 96 13.55 8.91 10.85
CA ALA A 96 12.83 10.17 10.69
C ALA A 96 11.31 10.05 10.85
N LEU A 97 10.75 8.84 10.70
CA LEU A 97 9.31 8.62 10.78
C LEU A 97 8.77 8.91 12.19
N PRO A 98 7.53 9.43 12.30
CA PRO A 98 6.80 9.46 13.56
C PRO A 98 6.69 8.06 14.19
N ALA A 99 6.60 8.01 15.53
CA ALA A 99 6.70 6.74 16.28
C ALA A 99 5.57 5.74 15.98
N ASP A 100 4.41 6.21 15.52
CA ASP A 100 3.25 5.41 15.12
C ASP A 100 3.33 4.90 13.67
N GLN A 101 4.42 5.21 12.95
CA GLN A 101 4.60 4.89 11.55
C GLN A 101 5.76 3.91 11.32
N HIS A 102 5.49 2.88 10.54
CA HIS A 102 6.45 1.83 10.22
C HIS A 102 6.56 1.66 8.71
N ALA A 103 7.76 1.77 8.15
CA ALA A 103 7.99 1.57 6.72
C ALA A 103 8.47 0.15 6.42
N ILE A 104 7.78 -0.51 5.47
CA ILE A 104 8.24 -1.75 4.83
C ILE A 104 9.19 -1.39 3.70
N VAL A 105 10.43 -1.89 3.75
CA VAL A 105 11.46 -1.64 2.74
C VAL A 105 12.24 -2.93 2.48
N ASN A 106 11.77 -3.72 1.52
CA ASN A 106 12.32 -5.05 1.18
C ASN A 106 12.36 -6.01 2.39
N ASP A 107 11.43 -5.85 3.32
CA ASP A 107 11.31 -6.63 4.54
C ASP A 107 9.83 -6.84 4.92
N ALA A 108 9.58 -7.24 6.16
CA ALA A 108 8.26 -7.53 6.67
C ALA A 108 8.14 -7.12 8.14
N MET A 109 6.90 -7.03 8.61
CA MET A 109 6.56 -6.74 9.99
C MET A 109 5.48 -7.69 10.46
N ARG A 110 5.48 -8.05 11.74
CA ARG A 110 4.39 -8.77 12.40
C ARG A 110 3.79 -7.89 13.49
N LEU A 111 2.47 -7.69 13.44
CA LEU A 111 1.68 -6.95 14.43
C LEU A 111 0.58 -7.87 14.94
N GLY A 112 0.62 -8.26 16.21
CA GLY A 112 -0.29 -9.27 16.73
C GLY A 112 -0.15 -10.57 15.92
N ASN A 113 -1.26 -11.07 15.37
CA ASN A 113 -1.31 -12.23 14.47
C ASN A 113 -1.39 -11.85 12.98
N VAL A 114 -0.96 -10.64 12.60
CA VAL A 114 -0.96 -10.17 11.21
C VAL A 114 0.47 -9.91 10.76
N VAL A 115 0.91 -10.63 9.73
CA VAL A 115 2.16 -10.41 9.02
C VAL A 115 1.88 -9.54 7.81
N ILE A 116 2.73 -8.54 7.61
CA ILE A 116 2.64 -7.56 6.53
C ILE A 116 3.99 -7.52 5.83
N ALA A 117 3.96 -7.64 4.51
CA ALA A 117 5.14 -7.49 3.66
C ALA A 117 4.74 -6.76 2.39
N GLY A 118 5.72 -6.34 1.58
CA GLY A 118 5.41 -5.70 0.32
C GLY A 118 6.61 -5.11 -0.40
N SER A 119 6.35 -4.63 -1.61
CA SER A 119 7.30 -3.87 -2.42
C SER A 119 6.53 -2.91 -3.31
N ARG A 120 7.18 -1.87 -3.83
CA ARG A 120 6.52 -0.90 -4.73
C ARG A 120 5.86 -1.61 -5.92
N GLY A 121 6.54 -2.59 -6.51
CA GLY A 121 6.10 -3.21 -7.76
C GLY A 121 6.44 -2.33 -8.95
N TRP A 122 6.02 -2.74 -10.14
CA TRP A 122 6.29 -2.02 -11.39
C TRP A 122 5.15 -2.21 -12.38
N VAL A 123 5.24 -1.51 -13.51
CA VAL A 123 4.40 -1.77 -14.69
C VAL A 123 4.61 -3.23 -15.12
N THR A 124 3.50 -3.92 -15.40
CA THR A 124 3.48 -5.32 -15.83
C THR A 124 3.03 -5.42 -17.28
N PRO A 125 3.42 -6.48 -18.02
CA PRO A 125 2.88 -6.71 -19.35
C PRO A 125 1.34 -6.83 -19.30
N GLY A 126 0.69 -6.39 -20.36
CA GLY A 126 -0.77 -6.43 -20.51
C GLY A 126 -1.16 -6.57 -21.98
N HIS A 127 -2.15 -5.80 -22.43
CA HIS A 127 -2.46 -5.67 -23.85
C HIS A 127 -1.26 -5.16 -24.65
N ASP A 128 -0.49 -4.26 -24.06
CA ASP A 128 0.77 -3.77 -24.61
C ASP A 128 1.95 -4.54 -23.97
N PRO A 129 2.95 -4.95 -24.76
CA PRO A 129 4.17 -5.53 -24.23
C PRO A 129 5.02 -4.45 -23.53
N LEU A 130 5.86 -4.89 -22.60
CA LEU A 130 6.86 -4.01 -21.98
C LEU A 130 8.00 -3.73 -22.96
N ASN A 131 8.65 -2.57 -22.77
CA ASN A 131 9.97 -2.33 -23.35
C ASN A 131 11.06 -2.98 -22.49
N ALA A 132 12.29 -3.04 -23.01
CA ALA A 132 13.42 -3.69 -22.32
C ALA A 132 13.80 -3.05 -20.98
N GLU A 133 13.54 -1.75 -20.80
CA GLU A 133 13.80 -1.07 -19.52
C GLU A 133 12.76 -1.49 -18.47
N ASP A 134 11.48 -1.48 -18.84
CA ASP A 134 10.39 -1.91 -17.97
C ASP A 134 10.50 -3.39 -17.58
N ASP A 135 10.89 -4.27 -18.52
CA ASP A 135 11.16 -5.67 -18.21
C ASP A 135 12.26 -5.83 -17.15
N ARG A 136 13.36 -5.06 -17.30
CA ARG A 136 14.47 -5.08 -16.35
C ARG A 136 14.06 -4.54 -14.98
N LEU A 137 13.26 -3.49 -14.94
CA LEU A 137 12.76 -2.89 -13.70
C LEU A 137 11.76 -3.80 -13.00
N LEU A 138 10.85 -4.43 -13.74
CA LEU A 138 9.91 -5.41 -13.21
C LEU A 138 10.63 -6.62 -12.59
N ALA A 139 11.65 -7.15 -13.27
CA ALA A 139 12.47 -8.24 -12.73
C ALA A 139 13.17 -7.82 -11.41
N ARG A 140 13.67 -6.58 -11.34
CA ARG A 140 14.29 -6.05 -10.13
C ARG A 140 13.29 -5.88 -8.98
N GLU A 141 12.07 -5.43 -9.27
CA GLU A 141 11.01 -5.35 -8.26
C GLU A 141 10.58 -6.73 -7.78
N ALA A 142 10.56 -7.75 -8.65
CA ALA A 142 10.31 -9.12 -8.22
C ALA A 142 11.37 -9.65 -7.24
N GLU A 143 12.64 -9.33 -7.45
CA GLU A 143 13.70 -9.67 -6.48
C GLU A 143 13.51 -8.93 -5.14
N ARG A 144 13.10 -7.65 -5.16
CA ARG A 144 12.78 -6.91 -3.93
C ARG A 144 11.59 -7.52 -3.18
N LEU A 145 10.55 -7.90 -3.92
CA LEU A 145 9.39 -8.58 -3.37
C LEU A 145 9.80 -9.91 -2.72
N LYS A 146 10.67 -10.70 -3.37
CA LYS A 146 11.21 -11.94 -2.78
C LYS A 146 11.88 -11.70 -1.42
N LEU A 147 12.67 -10.62 -1.28
CA LEU A 147 13.29 -10.26 0.01
C LEU A 147 12.23 -10.00 1.10
N SER A 148 11.20 -9.20 0.79
CA SER A 148 10.10 -8.94 1.72
C SER A 148 9.37 -10.22 2.13
N LEU A 149 9.12 -11.13 1.18
CA LEU A 149 8.43 -12.39 1.43
C LEU A 149 9.27 -13.39 2.23
N GLN A 150 10.60 -13.40 2.03
CA GLN A 150 11.52 -14.17 2.86
C GLN A 150 11.49 -13.68 4.31
N ALA A 151 11.53 -12.37 4.53
CA ALA A 151 11.38 -11.78 5.87
C ALA A 151 10.02 -12.14 6.49
N ALA A 152 8.94 -12.07 5.71
CA ALA A 152 7.59 -12.44 6.16
C ALA A 152 7.53 -13.89 6.63
N ARG A 153 8.13 -14.82 5.86
CA ARG A 153 8.19 -16.24 6.18
C ARG A 153 8.93 -16.52 7.49
N GLN A 154 9.97 -15.73 7.81
CA GLN A 154 10.70 -15.87 9.07
C GLN A 154 9.89 -15.37 10.28
N LEU A 155 9.00 -14.40 10.08
CA LEU A 155 8.15 -13.84 11.14
C LEU A 155 6.87 -14.66 11.37
N ARG A 156 6.32 -15.25 10.30
CA ARG A 156 5.01 -15.91 10.30
C ARG A 156 4.95 -17.12 11.23
N GLN A 157 3.88 -17.17 12.02
CA GLN A 157 3.52 -18.27 12.91
C GLN A 157 2.24 -18.96 12.41
N PRO A 158 1.99 -20.23 12.82
CA PRO A 158 0.71 -20.89 12.56
C PRO A 158 -0.47 -20.05 13.07
N GLY A 159 -1.50 -19.87 12.25
CA GLY A 159 -2.67 -19.04 12.58
C GLY A 159 -2.50 -17.55 12.29
N ASP A 160 -1.32 -17.09 11.84
CA ASP A 160 -1.16 -15.70 11.40
C ASP A 160 -1.84 -15.46 10.05
N HIS A 161 -2.50 -14.31 9.98
CA HIS A 161 -2.93 -13.71 8.72
C HIS A 161 -1.74 -13.10 7.99
N PHE A 162 -1.72 -13.18 6.67
CA PHE A 162 -0.68 -12.60 5.85
C PHE A 162 -1.24 -11.69 4.75
N ILE A 163 -0.94 -10.39 4.86
CA ILE A 163 -1.35 -9.35 3.91
C ILE A 163 -0.13 -8.89 3.11
N LEU A 164 -0.24 -8.93 1.79
CA LEU A 164 0.79 -8.43 0.88
C LEU A 164 0.42 -7.06 0.32
N MET A 165 1.28 -6.06 0.52
CA MET A 165 1.16 -4.73 -0.04
C MET A 165 1.97 -4.60 -1.34
N LEU A 166 1.34 -4.09 -2.39
CA LEU A 166 2.01 -3.55 -3.56
C LEU A 166 1.53 -2.11 -3.77
N HIS A 167 2.33 -1.25 -4.40
CA HIS A 167 1.78 0.03 -4.86
C HIS A 167 1.14 -0.16 -6.25
N TYR A 168 1.92 -0.65 -7.21
CA TYR A 168 1.41 -1.05 -8.53
C TYR A 168 0.51 -2.29 -8.42
N PRO A 169 -0.47 -2.45 -9.33
CA PRO A 169 -1.21 -3.70 -9.42
C PRO A 169 -0.29 -4.89 -9.75
N PRO A 170 -0.57 -6.10 -9.24
CA PRO A 170 0.29 -7.27 -9.47
C PRO A 170 0.27 -7.80 -10.91
N ALA A 171 -0.75 -7.45 -11.70
CA ALA A 171 -0.77 -7.62 -13.15
C ALA A 171 -1.77 -6.66 -13.82
N THR A 172 -1.61 -6.50 -15.12
CA THR A 172 -2.43 -5.63 -15.99
C THR A 172 -3.23 -6.50 -16.97
N PRO A 173 -4.51 -6.19 -17.29
CA PRO A 173 -5.29 -6.96 -18.27
C PRO A 173 -4.55 -7.14 -19.61
N PRO A 174 -4.59 -8.34 -20.23
CA PRO A 174 -5.39 -9.52 -19.89
C PRO A 174 -4.72 -10.46 -18.86
N TYR A 175 -3.85 -9.93 -18.01
CA TYR A 175 -3.14 -10.60 -16.92
C TYR A 175 -2.18 -11.72 -17.38
N PRO A 176 -1.25 -11.42 -18.30
CA PRO A 176 -0.21 -12.38 -18.68
C PRO A 176 0.68 -12.73 -17.49
N ALA A 177 1.31 -13.91 -17.57
CA ALA A 177 2.33 -14.32 -16.61
C ALA A 177 3.44 -13.28 -16.54
N ASN A 178 3.89 -12.97 -15.32
CA ASN A 178 4.99 -12.04 -15.09
C ASN A 178 5.76 -12.41 -13.81
N PRO A 179 6.97 -11.88 -13.59
CA PRO A 179 7.82 -12.26 -12.46
C PRO A 179 7.19 -12.05 -11.08
N LEU A 180 6.33 -11.04 -10.89
CA LEU A 180 5.65 -10.81 -9.61
C LEU A 180 4.66 -11.92 -9.30
N LEU A 181 3.92 -12.41 -10.30
CA LEU A 181 2.87 -13.41 -10.09
C LEU A 181 3.41 -14.73 -9.53
N SER A 182 4.57 -15.19 -10.01
CA SER A 182 5.23 -16.39 -9.48
C SER A 182 5.60 -16.19 -8.01
N VAL A 183 6.19 -15.03 -7.71
CA VAL A 183 6.66 -14.68 -6.36
C VAL A 183 5.49 -14.58 -5.37
N ILE A 184 4.37 -13.99 -5.79
CA ILE A 184 3.15 -13.89 -4.99
C ILE A 184 2.54 -15.29 -4.75
N ALA A 185 2.45 -16.11 -5.80
CA ALA A 185 1.88 -17.45 -5.72
C ALA A 185 2.64 -18.35 -4.73
N ASP A 186 3.98 -18.30 -4.73
CA ASP A 186 4.82 -19.07 -3.82
C ASP A 186 4.62 -18.68 -2.35
N ALA A 187 4.40 -17.38 -2.11
CA ALA A 187 4.22 -16.82 -0.78
C ALA A 187 2.85 -17.13 -0.15
N ARG A 188 1.81 -17.36 -0.97
CA ARG A 188 0.43 -17.61 -0.54
C ARG A 188 -0.04 -16.63 0.56
N PRO A 189 -0.04 -15.30 0.27
CA PRO A 189 -0.72 -14.36 1.14
C PRO A 189 -2.23 -14.63 1.13
N ASP A 190 -2.90 -14.26 2.22
CA ASP A 190 -4.35 -14.39 2.34
C ASP A 190 -5.06 -13.31 1.51
N MET A 191 -4.40 -12.18 1.26
CA MET A 191 -4.84 -11.15 0.33
C MET A 191 -3.68 -10.29 -0.18
N VAL A 192 -3.89 -9.68 -1.34
CA VAL A 192 -3.03 -8.64 -1.92
C VAL A 192 -3.79 -7.31 -1.93
N ILE A 193 -3.15 -6.24 -1.48
CA ILE A 193 -3.69 -4.89 -1.60
C ILE A 193 -2.78 -4.03 -2.47
N PHE A 194 -3.38 -3.14 -3.26
CA PHE A 194 -2.66 -2.26 -4.16
C PHE A 194 -3.34 -0.91 -4.36
N GLY A 195 -2.56 0.11 -4.73
CA GLY A 195 -3.02 1.47 -5.02
C GLY A 195 -2.92 1.79 -6.52
N HIS A 196 -2.35 2.96 -6.84
CA HIS A 196 -1.89 3.41 -8.16
C HIS A 196 -2.98 3.68 -9.21
N LEU A 197 -4.03 2.85 -9.27
CA LEU A 197 -5.08 2.97 -10.28
C LEU A 197 -6.13 4.01 -9.89
N HIS A 198 -6.21 5.09 -10.67
CA HIS A 198 -7.16 6.19 -10.49
C HIS A 198 -8.22 6.24 -11.58
N GLY A 199 -9.45 6.61 -11.20
CA GLY A 199 -10.57 6.76 -12.15
C GLY A 199 -10.95 5.48 -12.91
N VAL A 200 -10.46 4.32 -12.48
CA VAL A 200 -10.78 3.02 -13.08
C VAL A 200 -12.15 2.57 -12.57
N SER A 201 -13.00 2.12 -13.49
CA SER A 201 -14.32 1.62 -13.11
C SER A 201 -14.23 0.29 -12.34
N PRO A 202 -15.07 0.05 -11.30
CA PRO A 202 -14.95 -1.13 -10.44
C PRO A 202 -14.94 -2.47 -11.18
N GLU A 203 -15.67 -2.59 -12.28
CA GLU A 203 -15.74 -3.79 -13.11
C GLU A 203 -14.44 -4.10 -13.88
N ARG A 204 -13.54 -3.11 -14.01
CA ARG A 204 -12.23 -3.27 -14.64
C ARG A 204 -11.11 -3.52 -13.63
N VAL A 205 -11.40 -3.39 -12.34
CA VAL A 205 -10.42 -3.60 -11.28
C VAL A 205 -10.22 -5.10 -11.04
N MET A 206 -8.97 -5.53 -10.98
CA MET A 206 -8.63 -6.88 -10.57
C MET A 206 -9.14 -7.15 -9.15
N THR A 207 -9.95 -8.20 -9.00
CA THR A 207 -10.45 -8.64 -7.68
C THR A 207 -9.72 -9.87 -7.14
N HIS A 208 -8.96 -10.58 -7.98
CA HIS A 208 -8.16 -11.74 -7.59
C HIS A 208 -6.89 -11.82 -8.43
N VAL A 209 -5.81 -12.30 -7.83
CA VAL A 209 -4.55 -12.65 -8.49
C VAL A 209 -4.24 -14.12 -8.22
N ASN A 210 -4.31 -14.97 -9.24
CA ASN A 210 -4.12 -16.43 -9.10
C ASN A 210 -4.96 -17.06 -7.96
N GLY A 211 -6.23 -16.62 -7.83
CA GLY A 211 -7.14 -17.09 -6.78
C GLY A 211 -6.97 -16.40 -5.41
N ILE A 212 -5.94 -15.58 -5.21
CA ILE A 212 -5.76 -14.79 -4.00
C ILE A 212 -6.61 -13.51 -4.10
N PRO A 213 -7.44 -13.18 -3.10
CA PRO A 213 -8.19 -11.92 -3.06
C PRO A 213 -7.28 -10.70 -3.28
N ALA A 214 -7.68 -9.81 -4.18
CA ALA A 214 -6.96 -8.60 -4.52
C ALA A 214 -7.87 -7.37 -4.28
N HIS A 215 -7.31 -6.32 -3.68
CA HIS A 215 -8.06 -5.12 -3.33
C HIS A 215 -7.34 -3.87 -3.81
N LEU A 216 -7.97 -3.14 -4.73
CA LEU A 216 -7.63 -1.74 -4.98
C LEU A 216 -8.05 -0.91 -3.75
N VAL A 217 -7.10 -0.13 -3.24
CA VAL A 217 -7.26 0.73 -2.06
C VAL A 217 -6.85 2.18 -2.31
N ALA A 218 -6.74 2.58 -3.58
CA ALA A 218 -6.54 3.99 -3.96
C ALA A 218 -7.65 4.89 -3.37
N ALA A 219 -7.27 6.05 -2.85
CA ALA A 219 -8.17 6.91 -2.08
C ALA A 219 -9.43 7.30 -2.86
N ASP A 220 -9.33 7.68 -4.14
CA ASP A 220 -10.49 8.03 -4.95
C ASP A 220 -11.42 6.84 -5.20
N ALA A 221 -10.87 5.65 -5.47
CA ALA A 221 -11.65 4.41 -5.62
C ALA A 221 -12.42 4.05 -4.34
N LEU A 222 -11.85 4.37 -3.18
CA LEU A 222 -12.49 4.17 -1.87
C LEU A 222 -13.39 5.32 -1.42
N ARG A 223 -13.55 6.37 -2.24
CA ARG A 223 -14.24 7.62 -1.86
C ARG A 223 -13.66 8.19 -0.55
N PHE A 224 -12.33 8.19 -0.47
CA PHE A 224 -11.51 8.75 0.60
C PHE A 224 -11.69 8.10 1.97
N LYS A 225 -12.33 6.93 2.03
CA LYS A 225 -12.60 6.21 3.29
C LYS A 225 -11.66 5.01 3.44
N PRO A 226 -10.94 4.86 4.58
CA PRO A 226 -10.18 3.65 4.85
C PRO A 226 -11.05 2.39 4.75
N LYS A 227 -10.59 1.41 3.98
CA LYS A 227 -11.29 0.14 3.78
C LYS A 227 -10.90 -0.85 4.86
N LEU A 228 -11.87 -1.37 5.60
CA LEU A 228 -11.65 -2.52 6.50
C LEU A 228 -11.31 -3.74 5.64
N LEU A 229 -10.17 -4.37 5.93
CA LEU A 229 -9.71 -5.59 5.26
C LEU A 229 -9.91 -6.84 6.12
N LEU A 230 -9.61 -6.70 7.41
CA LEU A 230 -9.57 -7.80 8.36
C LEU A 230 -9.93 -7.29 9.75
N ASP A 231 -10.74 -8.04 10.48
CA ASP A 231 -10.90 -7.88 11.92
C ASP A 231 -10.44 -9.18 12.56
N THR A 232 -9.36 -9.12 13.33
CA THR A 232 -8.84 -10.31 14.01
C THR A 232 -9.60 -10.65 15.29
N GLY A 233 -10.50 -9.77 15.73
CA GLY A 233 -11.47 -10.00 16.80
C GLY A 233 -10.89 -10.23 18.20
N ASP A 234 -11.75 -10.08 19.20
CA ASP A 234 -11.77 -11.04 20.29
C ASP A 234 -11.87 -12.44 19.68
N VAL A 235 -11.04 -13.35 20.19
CA VAL A 235 -11.17 -14.78 19.89
C VAL A 235 -12.55 -15.19 20.37
N ALA A 236 -13.49 -15.40 19.44
CA ALA A 236 -14.71 -16.11 19.75
C ALA A 236 -14.30 -17.49 20.27
N ALA A 237 -14.43 -17.67 21.58
CA ALA A 237 -14.32 -18.96 22.22
C ALA A 237 -15.41 -19.87 21.63
N SER A 238 -14.98 -20.86 20.85
CA SER A 238 -15.63 -22.18 20.72
C SER A 238 -14.72 -23.11 19.92
#